data_AF-A7BHI9-F1
#
_entry.id   AF-A7BHI9-F1
#
_cell.length_a   1.000
_cell.length_b   1.000
_cell.length_c   1.000
_cell.angle_alpha   90.00
_cell.angle_beta   90.00
_cell.angle_gamma   90.00
#
_symmetry.space_group_name_H-M   'P 1'
#
loop_
_entity.id
_entity.type
_entity.pdbx_description
1 polymer ?
#
loop_
_entity_poly.entity_id
_entity_poly.type
_entity_poly.pdbx_seq_one_letter_code
_entity_poly.pdbx_strand_id
1 'polypeptide(L)'
;NVAYISMVVFWGVLMCYLMFASVFITVKSIQSELADGIFNVAEILKNQVFYTLIVSLASTYVLWFVVSFLFFDPWHMFTSFIQYLILVPTYINVLNVYAFCNTHDITWGTKGDDKAEKLPSANLKPGGKVDVNIPTDDGDLNAQYEAELNHISHKAPEEKREISMSEKQDDYYRGFRSRVVLFWIICNFGLVAVVLSTAGLSRISGTKGPIDNPASSPVDQRATIYMAVVLWSVAGLSA
;
A
#
# COMPACT_ATOMS: atom_id res chain seq x y z
N ASN A 1 3.60 18.47 2.02
CA ASN A 1 4.87 17.84 2.45
C ASN A 1 4.97 17.49 3.93
N VAL A 2 4.51 18.32 4.87
CA VAL A 2 4.67 18.03 6.32
C VAL A 2 4.04 16.69 6.74
N ALA A 3 2.83 16.36 6.24
CA ALA A 3 2.18 15.08 6.53
C ALA A 3 3.00 13.87 6.05
N TYR A 4 3.53 13.92 4.83
CA TYR A 4 4.39 12.87 4.29
C TYR A 4 5.65 12.69 5.14
N ILE A 5 6.37 13.78 5.44
CA ILE A 5 7.58 13.73 6.27
C ILE A 5 7.26 13.19 7.67
N SER A 6 6.13 13.58 8.27
CA SER A 6 5.70 13.08 9.58
C SER A 6 5.46 11.57 9.58
N MET A 7 4.88 11.02 8.51
CA MET A 7 4.66 9.58 8.35
C MET A 7 5.98 8.83 8.20
N VAL A 8 6.91 9.36 7.39
CA VAL A 8 8.26 8.77 7.21
C VAL A 8 9.00 8.72 8.54
N VAL A 9 8.99 9.82 9.30
CA VAL A 9 9.66 9.89 10.61
C VAL A 9 9.00 8.93 11.61
N PHE A 10 7.67 8.88 11.65
CA PHE A 10 6.93 7.95 12.52
C PHE A 10 7.34 6.50 12.27
N TRP A 11 7.32 6.04 11.02
CA TRP A 11 7.72 4.68 10.66
C TRP A 11 9.20 4.41 10.92
N GLY A 12 10.07 5.40 10.69
CA GLY A 12 11.50 5.29 10.99
C GLY A 12 11.79 5.12 12.47
N VAL A 13 11.13 5.90 13.35
CA VAL A 13 11.27 5.76 14.82
C VAL A 13 10.75 4.41 15.29
N LEU A 14 9.60 3.99 14.76
CA LEU A 14 9.02 2.68 15.07
C LEU A 14 9.97 1.55 14.65
N MET A 15 10.59 1.65 13.47
CA MET A 15 11.58 0.66 13.02
C MET A 15 12.81 0.60 13.91
N CYS A 16 13.34 1.75 14.33
CA CYS A 16 14.47 1.81 15.27
C CYS A 16 14.12 1.10 16.58
N TYR A 17 12.92 1.32 17.11
CA TYR A 17 12.44 0.63 18.30
C TYR A 17 12.32 -0.89 18.08
N LEU A 18 11.74 -1.34 16.97
CA LEU A 18 11.61 -2.77 16.66
C LEU A 18 12.98 -3.45 16.47
N MET A 19 13.94 -2.77 15.82
CA MET A 19 15.30 -3.28 15.66
C MET A 19 15.99 -3.44 17.03
N PHE A 20 15.88 -2.43 17.90
CA PHE A 20 16.40 -2.52 19.27
C PHE A 20 15.74 -3.67 20.03
N ALA A 21 14.42 -3.79 19.99
CA ALA A 21 13.68 -4.86 20.67
C ALA A 21 14.07 -6.24 20.13
N SER A 22 14.24 -6.39 18.82
CA SER A 22 14.69 -7.63 18.18
C SER A 22 16.07 -8.04 18.69
N VAL A 23 17.05 -7.13 18.66
CA VAL A 23 18.41 -7.42 19.16
C VAL A 23 18.38 -7.75 20.66
N PHE A 24 17.62 -7.00 21.45
CA PHE A 24 17.48 -7.22 22.89
C PHE A 24 16.89 -8.61 23.22
N ILE A 25 15.83 -9.00 22.51
CA ILE A 25 15.19 -10.32 22.68
C ILE A 25 16.16 -11.43 22.25
N THR A 26 16.86 -11.27 21.13
CA THR A 26 17.85 -12.25 20.67
C THR A 26 18.98 -12.44 21.69
N VAL A 27 19.53 -11.37 22.25
CA VAL A 27 20.58 -11.45 23.28
C VAL A 27 20.05 -12.15 24.53
N LYS A 28 18.86 -11.78 25.01
CA LYS A 28 18.24 -12.44 26.16
C LYS A 28 17.94 -13.91 25.90
N SER A 29 17.51 -14.26 24.69
CA SER A 29 17.27 -15.65 24.29
C SER A 29 18.56 -16.45 24.37
N ILE A 30 19.66 -15.95 23.79
CA ILE A 30 20.96 -16.62 23.82
C ILE A 30 21.48 -16.76 25.26
N GLN A 31 21.33 -15.72 26.10
CA GLN A 31 21.72 -15.77 27.51
C GLN A 31 20.91 -16.81 28.31
N SER A 32 19.62 -16.96 28.01
CA SER A 32 18.76 -17.98 28.63
C SER A 32 19.20 -19.39 28.26
N GLU A 33 19.53 -19.63 26.99
CA GLU A 33 20.02 -20.93 26.51
C GLU A 33 21.43 -21.24 27.05
N LEU A 34 22.26 -20.22 27.30
CA LEU A 34 23.61 -20.39 27.85
C LEU A 34 23.63 -20.69 29.35
N ALA A 35 22.57 -20.37 30.09
CA ALA A 35 22.47 -20.60 31.53
C ALA A 35 22.48 -22.10 31.90
N ASP A 36 22.10 -22.98 30.97
CA ASP A 36 22.13 -24.43 31.13
C ASP A 36 23.52 -25.07 30.88
N GLY A 37 24.54 -24.25 30.58
CA GLY A 37 25.95 -24.63 30.68
C GLY A 37 26.53 -25.53 29.58
N ILE A 38 25.76 -25.89 28.56
CA ILE A 38 26.23 -26.70 27.42
C ILE A 38 25.99 -25.93 26.13
N PHE A 39 26.94 -25.09 25.71
CA PHE A 39 26.85 -24.41 24.42
C PHE A 39 27.19 -25.39 23.29
N ASN A 40 26.21 -26.15 22.86
CA ASN A 40 26.35 -26.99 21.68
C ASN A 40 25.67 -26.29 20.49
N VAL A 41 26.46 -25.72 19.59
CA VAL A 41 25.95 -25.12 18.34
C VAL A 41 25.10 -26.14 17.56
N ALA A 42 25.39 -27.44 17.73
CA ALA A 42 24.57 -28.51 17.16
C ALA A 42 23.14 -28.59 17.75
N GLU A 43 22.91 -28.20 19.01
CA GLU A 43 21.57 -28.19 19.62
C GLU A 43 20.73 -27.01 19.14
N ILE A 44 21.38 -25.86 18.92
CA ILE A 44 20.77 -24.69 18.28
C ILE A 44 20.34 -25.02 16.83
N LEU A 45 21.15 -25.80 16.11
CA LEU A 45 20.81 -26.30 14.77
C LEU A 45 19.79 -27.45 14.78
N LYS A 46 19.60 -28.16 15.90
CA LYS A 46 18.54 -29.18 16.05
C LYS A 46 17.15 -28.56 16.18
N ASN A 47 17.04 -27.34 16.71
CA ASN A 47 15.77 -26.63 16.73
C ASN A 47 15.44 -26.16 15.31
N GLN A 48 14.56 -26.91 14.65
CA GLN A 48 14.16 -26.67 13.26
C GLN A 48 13.65 -25.24 13.03
N VAL A 49 12.91 -24.66 13.98
CA VAL A 49 12.38 -23.29 13.85
C VAL A 49 13.51 -22.26 13.89
N PHE A 50 14.43 -22.40 14.84
CA PHE A 50 15.56 -21.48 14.98
C PHE A 50 16.53 -21.58 13.79
N TYR A 51 16.84 -22.80 13.36
CA TYR A 51 17.65 -23.06 12.18
C TYR A 51 17.05 -22.43 10.92
N THR A 52 15.78 -22.69 10.65
CA THR A 52 15.11 -22.16 9.46
C THR A 52 15.08 -20.63 9.47
N LEU A 53 14.87 -19.99 10.63
CA LEU A 53 14.91 -18.54 10.77
C LEU A 53 16.31 -17.96 10.48
N ILE A 54 17.35 -18.52 11.08
CA ILE A 54 18.73 -18.06 10.85
C ILE A 54 19.14 -18.25 9.40
N VAL A 55 18.88 -19.43 8.82
CA VAL A 55 19.26 -19.72 7.44
C VAL A 55 18.51 -18.81 6.47
N SER A 56 17.22 -18.53 6.71
CA SER A 56 16.44 -17.60 5.90
C SER A 56 17.01 -16.17 5.96
N LEU A 57 17.30 -15.67 7.16
CA LEU A 57 17.87 -14.33 7.35
C LEU A 57 19.27 -14.22 6.75
N ALA A 58 20.13 -15.20 7.03
CA ALA A 58 21.49 -15.27 6.51
C ALA A 58 21.48 -15.38 4.99
N SER A 59 20.65 -16.24 4.41
CA SER A 59 20.50 -16.34 2.95
C SER A 59 20.12 -15.01 2.32
N THR A 60 19.16 -14.29 2.92
CA THR A 60 18.71 -12.99 2.40
C THR A 60 19.86 -11.98 2.35
N TYR A 61 20.61 -11.80 3.43
CA TYR A 61 21.69 -10.81 3.47
C TYR A 61 22.97 -11.27 2.77
N VAL A 62 23.33 -12.55 2.84
CA VAL A 62 24.50 -13.11 2.16
C VAL A 62 24.29 -13.07 0.65
N LEU A 63 23.11 -13.43 0.15
CA LEU A 63 22.81 -13.35 -1.28
C LEU A 63 22.89 -11.90 -1.76
N TRP A 64 22.37 -10.95 -0.98
CA TRP A 64 22.49 -9.52 -1.29
C TRP A 64 23.95 -9.06 -1.38
N PHE A 65 24.78 -9.53 -0.45
CA PHE A 65 26.22 -9.28 -0.46
C PHE A 65 26.90 -9.89 -1.69
N VAL A 66 26.65 -11.16 -1.99
CA VAL A 66 27.23 -11.86 -3.15
C VAL A 66 26.84 -11.19 -4.46
N VAL A 67 25.56 -10.82 -4.63
CA VAL A 67 25.08 -10.11 -5.82
C VAL A 67 25.75 -8.75 -5.94
N SER A 68 25.92 -8.01 -4.84
CA SER A 68 26.59 -6.70 -4.86
C SER A 68 28.05 -6.80 -5.32
N PHE A 69 28.76 -7.87 -4.95
CA PHE A 69 30.12 -8.13 -5.46
C PHE A 69 30.12 -8.56 -6.94
N LEU A 70 29.13 -9.35 -7.38
CA LEU A 70 28.96 -9.73 -8.78
C LEU A 70 28.71 -8.50 -9.68
N PHE A 71 27.98 -7.51 -9.17
CA PHE A 71 27.73 -6.23 -9.83
C PHE A 71 28.89 -5.22 -9.70
N PHE A 72 30.01 -5.60 -9.07
CA PHE A 72 31.20 -4.77 -8.86
C PHE A 72 30.98 -3.44 -8.10
N ASP A 73 29.88 -3.32 -7.35
CA ASP A 73 29.63 -2.16 -6.48
C ASP A 73 29.07 -2.62 -5.13
N PRO A 74 29.91 -3.09 -4.19
CA PRO A 74 29.46 -3.45 -2.84
C PRO A 74 29.27 -2.22 -1.93
N TRP A 75 29.68 -1.03 -2.35
CA TRP A 75 29.81 0.14 -1.47
C TRP A 75 28.47 0.68 -0.97
N HIS A 76 27.42 0.52 -1.78
CA HIS A 76 26.06 0.91 -1.40
C HIS A 76 25.53 0.14 -0.17
N MET A 77 25.96 -1.11 0.04
CA MET A 77 25.62 -1.88 1.25
C MET A 77 26.31 -1.35 2.52
N PHE A 78 27.47 -0.70 2.41
CA PHE A 78 28.13 -0.15 3.61
C PHE A 78 27.64 1.25 3.95
N THR A 79 27.33 2.05 2.93
CA THR A 79 26.94 3.46 3.11
C THR A 79 25.46 3.64 3.40
N SER A 80 24.58 2.84 2.78
CA SER A 80 23.13 3.08 2.76
C SER A 80 22.32 2.02 3.49
N PHE A 81 22.94 0.95 4.00
CA PHE A 81 22.20 -0.19 4.56
C PHE A 81 21.41 0.14 5.82
N ILE A 82 22.00 0.85 6.78
CA ILE A 82 21.29 1.24 8.01
C ILE A 82 20.13 2.19 7.68
N GLN A 83 20.36 3.14 6.78
CA GLN A 83 19.33 4.07 6.32
C GLN A 83 18.18 3.32 5.63
N TYR A 84 18.53 2.36 4.77
CA TYR A 84 17.58 1.49 4.11
C TYR A 84 16.74 0.72 5.13
N LEU A 85 17.37 0.02 6.09
CA LEU A 85 16.67 -0.77 7.12
C LEU A 85 15.66 0.07 7.91
N ILE A 86 16.03 1.30 8.27
CA ILE A 86 15.13 2.22 9.00
C ILE A 86 13.93 2.63 8.12
N LEU A 87 14.15 2.80 6.81
CA LEU A 87 13.12 3.24 5.86
C LEU A 87 12.28 2.10 5.28
N VAL A 88 12.66 0.83 5.46
CA VAL A 88 11.89 -0.35 4.99
C VAL A 88 10.39 -0.25 5.30
N PRO A 89 9.92 0.00 6.54
CA PRO A 89 8.49 0.07 6.81
C PRO A 89 7.81 1.25 6.13
N THR A 90 8.53 2.35 5.89
CA THR A 90 8.01 3.45 5.08
C THR A 90 7.81 3.00 3.64
N TYR A 91 8.79 2.33 3.04
CA TYR A 91 8.66 1.82 1.67
C TYR A 91 7.51 0.84 1.54
N ILE A 92 7.39 -0.11 2.47
CA ILE A 92 6.33 -1.12 2.44
C ILE A 92 4.95 -0.50 2.63
N ASN A 93 4.76 0.40 3.61
CA ASN A 93 3.43 0.91 3.91
C ASN A 93 3.03 2.08 3.02
N VAL A 94 3.92 3.05 2.82
CA VAL A 94 3.61 4.27 2.07
C VAL A 94 3.53 3.97 0.58
N LEU A 95 4.52 3.31 -0.03
CA LEU A 95 4.50 3.08 -1.48
C LEU A 95 3.33 2.18 -1.89
N ASN A 96 3.00 1.15 -1.12
CA ASN A 96 1.86 0.28 -1.43
C ASN A 96 0.53 1.05 -1.40
N VAL A 97 0.29 1.87 -0.38
CA VAL A 97 -0.95 2.68 -0.29
C VAL A 97 -1.00 3.69 -1.44
N TYR A 98 0.11 4.37 -1.73
CA TYR A 98 0.18 5.30 -2.86
C TYR A 98 -0.04 4.60 -4.21
N ALA A 99 0.48 3.39 -4.39
CA ALA A 99 0.27 2.60 -5.61
C ALA A 99 -1.21 2.21 -5.77
N PHE A 100 -1.87 1.66 -4.72
CA PHE A 100 -3.29 1.31 -4.79
C PHE A 100 -4.19 2.53 -4.99
N CYS A 101 -3.85 3.66 -4.39
CA CYS A 101 -4.58 4.91 -4.58
C CYS A 101 -4.36 5.54 -5.97
N ASN A 102 -3.37 5.08 -6.73
CA ASN A 102 -3.09 5.53 -8.09
C ASN A 102 -3.20 4.42 -9.14
N THR A 103 -3.81 3.27 -8.80
CA THR A 103 -4.01 2.13 -9.72
C THR A 103 -4.71 2.46 -11.05
N HIS A 104 -5.47 3.56 -11.08
CA HIS A 104 -6.13 4.06 -12.29
C HIS A 104 -5.17 4.82 -13.25
N ASP A 105 -4.06 5.36 -12.74
CA ASP A 105 -3.07 6.10 -13.51
C ASP A 105 -1.94 5.14 -13.97
N ILE A 106 -2.27 4.25 -14.90
CA ILE A 106 -1.32 3.29 -15.52
C ILE A 106 -0.37 3.99 -16.50
N THR A 107 -0.49 5.32 -16.68
CA THR A 107 0.39 6.09 -17.57
C THR A 107 1.80 6.30 -17.01
N TRP A 108 2.10 5.78 -15.82
CA TRP A 108 3.47 5.64 -15.32
C TRP A 108 4.27 4.66 -16.20
N GLY A 109 4.88 5.22 -17.24
CA GLY A 109 5.72 4.49 -18.19
C GLY A 109 5.68 5.01 -19.63
N THR A 110 4.65 5.78 -20.03
CA THR A 110 4.50 6.29 -21.41
C THR A 110 3.91 7.70 -21.50
N LYS A 111 4.00 8.49 -20.41
CA LYS A 111 3.43 9.84 -20.28
C LYS A 111 4.00 10.90 -21.25
N GLY A 112 4.82 10.51 -22.23
CA GLY A 112 5.42 11.38 -23.23
C GLY A 112 5.11 11.03 -24.70
N ASP A 113 4.44 9.90 -25.02
CA ASP A 113 4.41 9.41 -26.41
C ASP A 113 3.04 9.34 -27.10
N ASP A 114 1.94 9.68 -26.42
CA ASP A 114 0.62 9.65 -27.07
C ASP A 114 -0.20 10.91 -26.76
N LYS A 115 0.11 11.99 -27.49
CA LYS A 115 -0.83 12.80 -28.28
C LYS A 115 -0.22 14.15 -28.60
N ALA A 116 -0.07 14.44 -29.90
CA ALA A 116 0.19 15.79 -30.38
C ALA A 116 -0.90 16.73 -29.83
N GLU A 117 -0.47 17.79 -29.16
CA GLU A 117 -1.33 18.87 -28.66
C GLU A 117 -2.17 19.40 -29.83
N LYS A 118 -3.49 19.14 -29.80
CA LYS A 118 -4.39 19.65 -30.82
C LYS A 118 -4.45 21.16 -30.68
N LEU A 119 -3.71 21.85 -31.55
CA LEU A 119 -3.82 23.29 -31.73
C LEU A 119 -5.28 23.68 -31.98
N PRO A 120 -5.78 24.76 -31.37
CA PRO A 120 -7.14 25.22 -31.60
C PRO A 120 -7.29 25.62 -33.07
N SER A 121 -8.17 24.94 -33.81
CA SER A 121 -8.54 25.34 -35.15
C SER A 121 -9.40 26.61 -35.08
N ALA A 122 -8.79 27.73 -35.47
CA ALA A 122 -9.47 29.01 -35.59
C ALA A 122 -10.57 28.91 -36.66
N ASN A 123 -11.84 28.90 -36.23
CA ASN A 123 -12.97 29.11 -37.12
C ASN A 123 -13.18 30.61 -37.31
N LEU A 124 -12.72 31.14 -38.45
CA LEU A 124 -13.04 32.49 -38.89
C LEU A 124 -14.44 32.49 -39.52
N LYS A 125 -15.41 33.12 -38.85
CA LYS A 125 -16.65 33.54 -39.50
C LYS A 125 -16.42 34.87 -40.22
N PRO A 126 -16.84 35.03 -41.49
CA PRO A 126 -16.81 36.33 -42.13
C PRO A 126 -17.96 37.18 -41.58
N GLY A 127 -17.65 38.36 -41.04
CA GLY A 127 -18.68 39.40 -40.93
C GLY A 127 -18.62 40.40 -39.78
N GLY A 128 -17.90 40.16 -38.68
CA GLY A 128 -17.53 41.20 -37.69
C GLY A 128 -18.63 42.19 -37.23
N LYS A 129 -19.91 41.84 -37.34
CA LYS A 129 -21.04 42.66 -36.94
C LYS A 129 -21.96 41.84 -36.08
N VAL A 130 -22.13 42.30 -34.85
CA VAL A 130 -23.18 41.84 -33.96
C VAL A 130 -24.45 42.51 -34.45
N ASP A 131 -25.36 41.75 -35.06
CA ASP A 131 -26.75 42.18 -35.18
C ASP A 131 -27.35 42.13 -33.77
N VAL A 132 -27.20 43.23 -33.03
CA VAL A 132 -27.96 43.40 -31.80
C VAL A 132 -29.34 43.86 -32.24
N ASN A 133 -30.26 42.91 -32.34
CA ASN A 133 -31.67 43.20 -32.51
C ASN A 133 -32.14 43.82 -31.18
N ILE A 134 -31.93 45.14 -31.01
CA ILE A 134 -32.51 45.91 -29.91
C ILE A 134 -33.84 46.41 -30.45
N PRO A 135 -34.97 45.87 -29.97
CA PRO A 135 -36.27 46.42 -30.26
C PRO A 135 -36.30 47.89 -29.89
N THR A 136 -36.56 48.76 -30.87
CA THR A 136 -36.65 50.21 -30.65
C THR A 136 -38.12 50.66 -30.57
N ASP A 137 -39.05 49.70 -30.46
CA ASP A 137 -40.51 49.93 -30.47
C ASP A 137 -41.15 49.43 -29.16
N ASP A 138 -41.92 50.29 -28.49
CA ASP A 138 -42.46 50.05 -27.13
C ASP A 138 -43.42 48.84 -27.07
N GLY A 139 -44.07 48.50 -28.19
CA GLY A 139 -44.95 47.33 -28.30
C GLY A 139 -44.23 45.98 -28.27
N ASP A 140 -43.02 45.92 -28.85
CA ASP A 140 -42.18 44.72 -28.85
C ASP A 140 -41.57 44.48 -27.46
N LEU A 141 -41.31 45.56 -26.70
CA LEU A 141 -40.80 45.46 -25.33
C LEU A 141 -41.82 44.80 -24.39
N ASN A 142 -43.10 45.16 -24.49
CA ASN A 142 -44.14 44.54 -23.67
C ASN A 142 -44.38 43.07 -24.06
N ALA A 143 -44.30 42.76 -25.36
CA ALA A 143 -44.42 41.39 -25.85
C ALA A 143 -43.25 40.50 -25.36
N GLN A 144 -42.02 41.03 -25.36
CA GLN A 144 -40.84 40.33 -24.82
C GLN A 144 -40.90 40.19 -23.30
N TYR A 145 -41.39 41.23 -22.61
CA TYR A 145 -41.59 41.17 -21.17
C TYR A 145 -42.58 40.06 -20.79
N GLU A 146 -43.74 39.96 -21.45
CA GLU A 146 -44.71 38.88 -21.21
C GLU A 146 -44.17 37.50 -21.61
N ALA A 147 -43.37 37.41 -22.67
CA ALA A 147 -42.73 36.16 -23.09
C ALA A 147 -41.72 35.65 -22.05
N GLU A 148 -40.87 36.53 -21.51
CA GLU A 148 -39.90 36.17 -20.47
C GLU A 148 -40.59 35.88 -19.12
N LEU A 149 -41.67 36.59 -18.78
CA LEU A 149 -42.45 36.31 -17.57
C LEU A 149 -43.06 34.90 -17.62
N ASN A 150 -43.59 34.49 -18.78
CA ASN A 150 -44.06 33.13 -19.01
C ASN A 150 -42.92 32.11 -18.97
N HIS A 151 -41.76 32.44 -19.55
CA HIS A 151 -40.58 31.58 -19.54
C HIS A 151 -40.07 31.30 -18.12
N ILE A 152 -40.04 32.32 -17.25
CA ILE A 152 -39.64 32.20 -15.83
C ILE A 152 -40.74 31.51 -15.00
N SER A 153 -42.00 31.63 -15.39
CA SER A 153 -43.13 30.99 -14.70
C SER A 153 -43.14 29.46 -14.82
N HIS A 154 -42.45 28.90 -15.82
CA HIS A 154 -42.32 27.46 -15.97
C HIS A 154 -41.07 26.95 -15.22
N LYS A 155 -41.23 25.88 -14.43
CA LYS A 155 -40.11 25.20 -13.76
C LYS A 155 -39.10 24.78 -14.83
N ALA A 156 -37.84 25.21 -14.69
CA ALA A 156 -36.77 24.85 -15.60
C ALA A 156 -36.78 23.33 -15.86
N PRO A 157 -36.74 22.90 -17.13
CA PRO A 157 -36.72 21.48 -17.46
C PRO A 157 -35.56 20.82 -16.70
N GLU A 158 -35.80 19.64 -16.13
CA GLU A 158 -34.73 18.92 -15.44
C GLU A 158 -33.57 18.75 -16.41
N GLU A 159 -32.44 19.35 -16.07
CA GLU A 159 -31.22 19.28 -16.85
C GLU A 159 -30.78 17.82 -16.85
N LYS A 160 -31.20 17.06 -17.87
CA LYS A 160 -30.70 15.73 -18.12
C LYS A 160 -29.22 15.89 -18.44
N ARG A 161 -28.39 15.78 -17.41
CA ARG A 161 -26.94 15.65 -17.57
C ARG A 161 -26.71 14.46 -18.49
N GLU A 162 -26.44 14.73 -19.76
CA GLU A 162 -25.92 13.72 -20.66
C GLU A 162 -24.51 13.41 -20.18
N ILE A 163 -24.41 12.39 -19.33
CA ILE A 163 -23.12 11.92 -18.82
C ILE A 163 -22.30 11.50 -20.03
N SER A 164 -21.32 12.33 -20.39
CA SER A 164 -20.43 12.07 -21.50
C SER A 164 -19.73 10.72 -21.30
N MET A 165 -19.34 10.04 -22.39
CA MET A 165 -18.59 8.78 -22.28
C MET A 165 -17.30 8.95 -21.45
N SER A 166 -16.69 10.14 -21.48
CA SER A 166 -15.52 10.47 -20.65
C SER A 166 -15.85 10.48 -19.16
N GLU A 167 -16.99 11.06 -18.78
CA GLU A 167 -17.41 11.16 -17.38
C GLU A 167 -17.81 9.78 -16.81
N LYS A 168 -18.39 8.89 -17.63
CA LYS A 168 -18.63 7.48 -17.24
C LYS A 168 -17.33 6.71 -17.01
N GLN A 169 -16.31 6.95 -17.84
CA GLN A 169 -15.03 6.28 -17.75
C GLN A 169 -14.27 6.70 -16.48
N ASP A 170 -14.26 8.00 -16.18
CA ASP A 170 -13.66 8.53 -14.95
C ASP A 170 -14.34 7.99 -13.69
N ASP A 171 -15.68 7.87 -13.73
CA ASP A 171 -16.42 7.31 -12.60
C ASP A 171 -16.12 5.82 -12.38
N TYR A 172 -16.01 5.04 -13.46
CA TYR A 172 -15.58 3.65 -13.41
C TYR A 172 -14.17 3.51 -12.80
N TYR A 173 -13.22 4.36 -13.19
CA TYR A 173 -11.85 4.35 -12.67
C TYR A 173 -11.78 4.76 -11.19
N ARG A 174 -12.57 5.75 -10.75
CA ARG A 174 -12.70 6.11 -9.33
C ARG A 174 -13.28 4.96 -8.50
N GLY A 175 -14.29 4.28 -9.03
CA GLY A 175 -14.89 3.10 -8.40
C GLY A 175 -13.94 1.89 -8.35
N PHE A 176 -13.13 1.67 -9.38
CA PHE A 176 -12.13 0.60 -9.41
C PHE A 176 -11.07 0.78 -8.31
N ARG A 177 -10.46 1.97 -8.22
CA ARG A 177 -9.49 2.31 -7.16
C ARG A 177 -10.04 2.02 -5.76
N SER A 178 -11.26 2.51 -5.48
CA SER A 178 -11.84 2.40 -4.15
C SER A 178 -12.13 0.95 -3.78
N ARG A 179 -12.58 0.12 -4.73
CA ARG A 179 -12.80 -1.32 -4.53
C ARG A 179 -11.50 -2.08 -4.28
N VAL A 180 -10.43 -1.77 -5.02
CA VAL A 180 -9.12 -2.40 -4.84
C VAL A 180 -8.54 -2.08 -3.46
N VAL A 181 -8.57 -0.81 -3.05
CA VAL A 181 -8.11 -0.40 -1.71
C VAL A 181 -8.95 -1.05 -0.61
N LEU A 182 -10.29 -1.10 -0.78
CA LEU A 182 -11.18 -1.73 0.20
C LEU A 182 -10.90 -3.23 0.34
N PHE A 183 -10.75 -3.94 -0.79
CA PHE A 183 -10.38 -5.35 -0.81
C PHE A 183 -9.04 -5.58 -0.10
N TRP A 184 -8.03 -4.75 -0.39
CA TRP A 184 -6.73 -4.83 0.27
C TRP A 184 -6.82 -4.64 1.79
N ILE A 185 -7.59 -3.65 2.28
CA ILE A 185 -7.80 -3.43 3.72
C ILE A 185 -8.49 -4.65 4.35
N ILE A 186 -9.52 -5.19 3.73
CA ILE A 186 -10.27 -6.36 4.23
C ILE A 186 -9.35 -7.59 4.31
N CYS A 187 -8.53 -7.84 3.29
CA CYS A 187 -7.57 -8.94 3.30
C CYS A 187 -6.52 -8.79 4.41
N ASN A 188 -5.96 -7.59 4.61
CA ASN A 188 -5.03 -7.33 5.70
C ASN A 188 -5.70 -7.48 7.08
N PHE A 189 -6.93 -7.00 7.22
CA PHE A 189 -7.70 -7.18 8.45
C PHE A 189 -7.96 -8.65 8.74
N GLY A 190 -8.37 -9.43 7.73
CA GLY A 190 -8.54 -10.88 7.85
C GLY A 190 -7.26 -11.58 8.27
N LEU A 191 -6.12 -11.22 7.68
CA LEU A 191 -4.81 -11.75 8.04
C LEU A 191 -4.49 -11.44 9.51
N VAL A 192 -4.63 -10.18 9.94
CA VAL A 192 -4.39 -9.78 11.34
C VAL A 192 -5.31 -10.55 12.29
N ALA A 193 -6.59 -10.73 11.94
CA ALA A 193 -7.54 -11.48 12.76
C ALA A 193 -7.14 -12.96 12.89
N VAL A 194 -6.66 -13.60 11.82
CA VAL A 194 -6.16 -14.99 11.86
C VAL A 194 -4.88 -15.08 12.70
N VAL A 195 -3.92 -14.19 12.51
CA VAL A 195 -2.67 -14.18 13.29
C VAL A 195 -2.95 -13.90 14.77
N LEU A 196 -3.85 -12.97 15.07
CA LEU A 196 -4.16 -12.63 16.46
C LEU A 196 -5.07 -13.67 17.12
N SER A 197 -5.96 -14.35 16.40
CA SER A 197 -6.75 -15.45 16.95
C SER A 197 -5.88 -16.68 17.24
N THR A 198 -4.91 -16.99 16.37
CA THR A 198 -3.96 -18.09 16.58
C THR A 198 -3.01 -17.83 17.75
N ALA A 199 -2.56 -16.58 17.94
CA ALA A 199 -1.66 -16.19 19.03
C ALA A 199 -2.38 -15.81 20.35
N GLY A 200 -3.56 -15.20 20.28
CA GLY A 200 -4.28 -14.57 21.40
C GLY A 200 -5.26 -15.51 22.12
N LEU A 201 -5.92 -16.43 21.41
CA LEU A 201 -6.87 -17.37 22.05
C LEU A 201 -6.18 -18.27 23.08
N SER A 202 -4.90 -18.58 22.85
CA SER A 202 -4.05 -19.38 23.75
C SER A 202 -3.64 -18.64 25.03
N ARG A 203 -3.67 -17.30 25.05
CA ARG A 203 -3.39 -16.50 26.25
C ARG A 203 -4.63 -16.31 27.14
N ILE A 204 -5.82 -16.38 26.53
CA ILE A 204 -7.12 -16.18 27.20
C ILE A 204 -7.69 -17.53 27.70
N SER A 205 -7.53 -18.60 26.92
CA SER A 205 -7.78 -19.97 27.38
C SER A 205 -6.61 -20.41 28.26
N GLY A 206 -6.66 -20.07 29.55
CA GLY A 206 -5.65 -20.41 30.56
C GLY A 206 -5.51 -21.90 30.86
N THR A 207 -5.34 -22.76 29.86
CA THR A 207 -4.93 -24.15 30.06
C THR A 207 -3.43 -24.20 30.35
N LYS A 208 -3.08 -23.99 31.63
CA LYS A 208 -1.92 -24.65 32.22
C LYS A 208 -2.19 -26.17 32.21
N GLY A 209 -1.97 -26.81 31.06
CA GLY A 209 -1.85 -28.27 30.99
C GLY A 209 -0.53 -28.69 31.65
N PRO A 210 -0.42 -29.93 32.15
CA PRO A 210 0.80 -30.41 32.80
C PRO A 210 2.01 -30.26 31.88
N ILE A 211 3.17 -30.00 32.49
CA ILE A 211 4.47 -29.91 31.84
C ILE A 211 4.85 -31.30 31.34
N ASP A 212 4.29 -31.74 30.21
CA ASP A 212 4.73 -32.93 29.50
C ASP A 212 5.34 -32.49 28.18
N ASN A 213 6.68 -32.51 28.15
CA ASN A 213 7.59 -32.26 27.03
C ASN A 213 7.59 -30.82 26.47
N PRO A 214 8.70 -30.06 26.64
CA PRO A 214 8.85 -28.72 26.05
C PRO A 214 8.90 -28.72 24.51
N ALA A 215 8.90 -29.89 23.87
CA ALA A 215 8.88 -30.05 22.42
C ALA A 215 7.48 -30.16 21.80
N SER A 216 6.41 -30.14 22.60
CA SER A 216 5.03 -30.40 22.14
C SER A 216 4.00 -29.38 22.66
N SER A 217 4.38 -28.11 22.78
CA SER A 217 3.37 -27.08 23.03
C SER A 217 2.51 -26.87 21.76
N PRO A 218 1.17 -26.84 21.85
CA PRO A 218 0.32 -26.58 20.68
C PRO A 218 0.53 -25.18 20.09
N VAL A 219 1.21 -24.29 20.81
CA VAL A 219 1.63 -22.97 20.35
C VAL A 219 2.80 -23.07 19.37
N ASP A 220 3.81 -23.88 19.68
CA ASP A 220 4.98 -24.06 18.81
C ASP A 220 4.63 -24.77 17.51
N GLN A 221 3.72 -25.74 17.55
CA GLN A 221 3.26 -26.43 16.34
C GLN A 221 2.50 -25.49 15.38
N ARG A 222 1.66 -24.60 15.92
CA ARG A 222 0.92 -23.60 15.12
C ARG A 222 1.84 -22.52 14.55
N ALA A 223 2.79 -22.05 15.35
CA ALA A 223 3.82 -21.11 14.88
C ALA A 223 4.66 -21.73 13.77
N THR A 224 5.04 -23.00 13.91
CA THR A 224 5.78 -23.75 12.88
C THR A 224 4.99 -23.88 11.58
N ILE A 225 3.69 -24.20 11.66
CA ILE A 225 2.82 -24.27 10.47
C ILE A 225 2.69 -22.90 9.80
N TYR A 226 2.48 -21.83 10.57
CA TYR A 226 2.41 -20.48 10.01
C TYR A 226 3.71 -20.09 9.29
N MET A 227 4.85 -20.29 9.94
CA MET A 227 6.17 -20.00 9.36
C MET A 227 6.42 -20.83 8.10
N ALA A 228 6.03 -22.11 8.08
CA ALA A 228 6.13 -22.96 6.90
C ALA A 228 5.25 -22.45 5.75
N VAL A 229 3.99 -22.10 6.01
CA VAL A 229 3.08 -21.55 4.98
C VAL A 229 3.64 -20.25 4.40
N VAL A 230 4.15 -19.34 5.24
CA VAL A 230 4.76 -18.09 4.77
C VAL A 230 5.99 -18.40 3.92
N LEU A 231 6.88 -19.27 4.38
CA LEU A 231 8.13 -19.59 3.67
C LEU A 231 7.86 -20.22 2.30
N TRP A 232 6.94 -21.18 2.21
CA TRP A 232 6.57 -21.82 0.95
C TRP A 232 5.76 -20.91 0.02
N SER A 233 4.93 -20.02 0.57
CA SER A 233 4.21 -19.02 -0.23
C SER A 233 5.18 -18.01 -0.85
N VAL A 234 6.13 -17.52 -0.06
CA VAL A 234 7.19 -16.61 -0.56
C VAL A 234 8.04 -17.33 -1.60
N ALA A 235 8.48 -18.56 -1.33
CA ALA A 235 9.27 -19.34 -2.27
C ALA A 235 8.53 -19.54 -3.61
N GLY A 236 7.24 -19.88 -3.57
CA GLY A 236 6.41 -20.09 -4.76
C GLY A 236 6.09 -18.80 -5.55
N LEU A 237 5.98 -17.64 -4.89
CA LEU A 237 5.79 -16.36 -5.58
C LEU A 237 7.12 -15.74 -6.07
N SER A 238 8.26 -16.14 -5.50
CA SER A 238 9.59 -15.63 -5.86
C SER A 238 10.29 -16.41 -6.97
N ALA A 239 9.73 -17.57 -7.35
CA ALA A 239 10.20 -18.42 -8.45
C ALA A 239 9.45 -18.07 -9.75
#